data_AF-A0A9C8C561-F1
#
_entry.id   AF-A0A9C8C561-F1
#
_cell.length_a   1.000
_cell.length_b   1.000
_cell.length_c   1.000
_cell.angle_alpha   90.00
_cell.angle_beta   90.00
_cell.angle_gamma   90.00
#
_symmetry.space_group_name_H-M   'P 1'
#
loop_
_entity.id
_entity.type
_entity.pdbx_description
1 polymer ?
#
loop_
_entity_poly.entity_id
_entity_poly.type
_entity_poly.pdbx_seq_one_letter_code
_entity_poly.pdbx_strand_id
1 'polypeptide(L)'
;MGTIRLHRSMWKMMASKFHFFLGIILSILIGILVVFYAIPYWWLQARVIEKLLNFAQVPHKLFTLAKPINLIEGIPLYYHPSGPTFQIPVYYQSVSPFAALVICPLLLIAAILIYRMSFIPLPVKVVFIILAFLTGVSFLYVAFISPIPPHPLYRVIIDWQFSGVIILVLIGVIFALTVFPLPGSFLAKSFWLVLTLIFSMIWNTVRISLVAATFYYFGSLPFLLMHYLMGVYIDFIYIVMFYSLSVSYLARRRTSEAGWE
;
A
#
# COMPACT_ATOMS: atom_id res chain seq x y z
N MET A 1 19.84 -7.21 -30.36
CA MET A 1 18.58 -7.57 -29.65
C MET A 1 18.77 -8.92 -29.00
N GLY A 2 19.08 -8.95 -27.70
CA GLY A 2 19.24 -10.20 -26.96
C GLY A 2 17.90 -10.93 -26.89
N THR A 3 17.86 -12.14 -27.43
CA THR A 3 16.68 -13.00 -27.32
C THR A 3 16.46 -13.32 -25.85
N ILE A 4 15.36 -12.82 -25.28
CA ILE A 4 14.90 -13.21 -23.94
C ILE A 4 14.42 -14.66 -24.06
N ARG A 5 15.34 -15.62 -23.99
CA ARG A 5 15.01 -17.03 -23.80
C ARG A 5 14.50 -17.16 -22.38
N LEU A 6 13.19 -16.99 -22.18
CA LEU A 6 12.51 -17.38 -20.93
C LEU A 6 12.87 -18.85 -20.67
N HIS A 7 13.73 -19.01 -19.67
CA HIS A 7 14.57 -20.17 -19.49
C HIS A 7 13.69 -21.34 -19.03
N ARG A 8 13.40 -22.27 -19.94
CA ARG A 8 12.80 -23.60 -19.62
C ARG A 8 13.53 -24.34 -18.48
N SER A 9 14.72 -23.91 -18.06
CA SER A 9 15.43 -24.48 -16.90
C SER A 9 14.77 -24.17 -15.55
N MET A 10 13.96 -23.11 -15.43
CA MET A 10 13.30 -22.81 -14.15
C MET A 10 12.28 -23.87 -13.73
N TRP A 11 11.68 -24.58 -14.70
CA TRP A 11 10.66 -25.60 -14.45
C TRP A 11 11.24 -26.92 -13.92
N LYS A 12 12.56 -27.12 -14.02
CA LYS A 12 13.28 -28.27 -13.46
C LYS A 12 14.03 -27.93 -12.16
N MET A 13 13.76 -26.77 -11.56
CA MET A 13 14.45 -26.36 -10.34
C MET A 13 13.93 -27.17 -9.14
N MET A 14 14.80 -28.01 -8.57
CA MET A 14 14.55 -28.58 -7.25
C MET A 14 14.53 -27.45 -6.21
N ALA A 15 13.37 -27.21 -5.63
CA ALA A 15 13.21 -26.22 -4.57
C ALA A 15 14.09 -26.60 -3.37
N SER A 16 14.83 -25.62 -2.84
CA SER A 16 15.61 -25.83 -1.62
C SER A 16 14.66 -25.78 -0.42
N LYS A 17 14.26 -26.97 0.05
CA LYS A 17 13.41 -27.12 1.24
C LYS A 17 14.02 -26.42 2.47
N PHE A 18 15.35 -26.49 2.62
CA PHE A 18 16.06 -25.83 3.71
C PHE A 18 15.93 -24.31 3.65
N HIS A 19 16.17 -23.69 2.48
CA HIS A 19 16.02 -22.24 2.34
C HIS A 19 14.57 -21.78 2.50
N PHE A 20 13.59 -22.61 2.10
CA PHE A 20 12.18 -22.33 2.34
C PHE A 20 11.84 -22.25 3.84
N PHE A 21 12.24 -23.26 4.64
CA PHE A 21 12.01 -23.22 6.09
C PHE A 21 12.72 -22.04 6.75
N LEU A 22 13.96 -21.76 6.35
CA LEU A 22 14.71 -20.61 6.84
C LEU A 22 14.03 -19.28 6.48
N GLY A 23 13.44 -19.20 5.28
CA GLY A 23 12.64 -18.07 4.83
C GLY A 23 11.37 -17.88 5.67
N ILE A 24 10.65 -18.96 6.01
CA ILE A 24 9.49 -18.89 6.91
C ILE A 24 9.89 -18.37 8.29
N ILE A 25 10.95 -18.93 8.87
CA ILE A 25 11.46 -18.51 10.18
C ILE A 25 11.82 -17.01 10.14
N LEU A 26 12.53 -16.59 9.10
CA LEU A 26 12.91 -15.19 8.91
C LEU A 26 11.68 -14.28 8.81
N SER A 27 10.65 -14.67 8.06
CA SER A 27 9.42 -13.89 7.92
C SER A 27 8.60 -13.83 9.21
N ILE A 28 8.58 -14.92 10.00
CA ILE A 28 7.97 -14.91 11.34
C ILE A 28 8.75 -13.95 12.25
N LEU A 29 10.08 -14.01 12.26
CA LEU A 29 10.92 -13.10 13.04
C LEU A 29 10.69 -11.64 12.63
N ILE A 30 10.58 -11.34 11.34
CA ILE A 30 10.24 -10.00 10.84
C ILE A 30 8.85 -9.59 11.33
N GLY A 31 7.85 -10.47 11.25
CA GLY A 31 6.50 -10.19 11.76
C GLY A 31 6.50 -9.87 13.25
N ILE A 32 7.23 -10.67 14.05
CA ILE A 32 7.43 -10.42 15.48
C ILE A 32 8.09 -9.06 15.71
N LEU A 33 9.20 -8.77 15.02
CA LEU A 33 9.89 -7.47 15.14
C LEU A 33 8.96 -6.30 14.80
N VAL A 34 8.18 -6.42 13.73
CA VAL A 34 7.21 -5.40 13.33
C VAL A 34 6.17 -5.16 14.41
N VAL A 35 5.66 -6.22 15.06
CA VAL A 35 4.69 -6.10 16.17
C VAL A 35 5.32 -5.43 17.39
N PHE A 36 6.49 -5.88 17.84
CA PHE A 36 7.16 -5.34 19.02
C PHE A 36 7.64 -3.89 18.84
N TYR A 37 8.06 -3.53 17.62
CA TYR A 37 8.57 -2.20 17.30
C TYR A 37 7.56 -1.32 16.54
N ALA A 38 6.28 -1.71 16.47
CA ALA A 38 5.25 -0.96 15.76
C ALA A 38 5.12 0.48 16.27
N ILE A 39 5.01 0.67 17.59
CA ILE A 39 4.83 2.00 18.20
C ILE A 39 6.06 2.90 17.96
N PRO A 40 7.31 2.46 18.25
CA PRO A 40 8.50 3.22 17.89
C PRO A 40 8.58 3.56 16.40
N TYR A 41 8.23 2.61 15.53
CA TYR A 41 8.20 2.80 14.08
C TYR A 41 7.19 3.87 13.67
N TRP A 42 5.97 3.84 14.21
CA TRP A 42 4.95 4.86 13.92
C TRP A 42 5.40 6.25 14.36
N TRP A 43 6.06 6.39 15.50
CA TRP A 43 6.61 7.66 15.96
C TRP A 43 7.80 8.15 15.13
N LEU A 44 8.67 7.24 14.69
CA LEU A 44 9.73 7.58 13.74
C LEU A 44 9.11 8.12 12.44
N GLN A 45 8.13 7.39 11.91
CA GLN A 45 7.42 7.77 10.69
C GLN A 45 6.71 9.11 10.85
N ALA A 46 5.97 9.32 11.94
CA ALA A 46 5.28 10.57 12.22
C ALA A 46 6.24 11.76 12.26
N ARG A 47 7.41 11.65 12.89
CA ARG A 47 8.42 12.73 12.92
C ARG A 47 8.96 13.08 11.53
N VAL A 48 9.09 12.09 10.64
CA VAL A 48 9.50 12.35 9.25
C VAL A 48 8.38 13.03 8.47
N ILE A 49 7.14 12.55 8.62
CA ILE A 49 5.96 13.14 7.99
C ILE A 49 5.75 14.58 8.44
N GLU A 50 5.87 14.87 9.74
CA GLU A 50 5.79 16.21 10.31
C GLU A 50 6.77 17.17 9.61
N LYS A 51 8.03 16.77 9.41
CA LYS A 51 9.01 17.56 8.67
C LYS A 51 8.61 17.80 7.22
N LEU A 52 8.08 16.77 6.55
CA LEU A 52 7.61 16.89 5.16
C LEU A 52 6.37 17.78 5.04
N LEU A 53 5.44 17.72 5.99
CA LEU A 53 4.26 18.58 6.04
C LEU A 53 4.64 20.04 6.34
N ASN A 54 5.59 20.26 7.26
CA ASN A 54 6.14 21.60 7.52
C ASN A 54 6.81 22.17 6.27
N PHE A 55 7.59 21.36 5.55
CA PHE A 55 8.17 21.75 4.26
C PHE A 55 7.10 22.13 3.22
N ALA A 56 6.00 21.38 3.18
CA ALA A 56 4.86 21.64 2.30
C ALA A 56 3.89 22.71 2.83
N GLN A 57 4.22 23.41 3.91
CA GLN A 57 3.40 24.45 4.55
C GLN A 57 1.98 24.01 4.94
N VAL A 58 1.81 22.73 5.30
CA VAL A 58 0.51 22.18 5.72
C VAL A 58 0.33 22.39 7.23
N PRO A 59 -0.67 23.17 7.68
CA PRO A 59 -0.94 23.34 9.10
C PRO A 59 -1.44 22.01 9.70
N HIS A 60 -0.85 21.58 10.80
CA HIS A 60 -1.21 20.33 11.44
C HIS A 60 -0.96 20.36 12.95
N LYS A 61 -1.63 19.46 13.67
CA LYS A 61 -1.35 19.17 15.08
C LYS A 61 -1.07 17.68 15.22
N LEU A 62 0.08 17.34 15.79
CA LEU A 62 0.46 15.97 16.11
C LEU A 62 0.16 15.68 17.58
N PHE A 63 -0.64 14.65 17.86
CA PHE A 63 -0.92 14.19 19.22
C PHE A 63 -1.28 12.70 19.24
N THR A 64 -1.38 12.12 20.42
CA THR A 64 -1.88 10.74 20.60
C THR A 64 -3.34 10.78 20.99
N LEU A 65 -4.19 10.11 20.21
CA LEU A 65 -5.62 10.07 20.50
C LEU A 65 -5.88 9.08 21.64
N ALA A 66 -6.08 9.60 22.85
CA ALA A 66 -6.26 8.77 24.05
C ALA A 66 -7.69 8.18 24.19
N LYS A 67 -8.67 8.73 23.47
CA LYS A 67 -10.07 8.31 23.58
C LYS A 67 -10.41 7.29 22.47
N PRO A 68 -11.08 6.17 22.82
CA PRO A 68 -11.61 5.27 21.83
C PRO A 68 -12.66 5.98 20.95
N ILE A 69 -12.71 5.60 19.68
CA ILE A 69 -13.67 6.10 18.71
C ILE A 69 -14.78 5.05 18.57
N ASN A 70 -16.05 5.45 18.71
CA ASN A 70 -17.17 4.55 18.42
C ASN A 70 -17.18 4.19 16.93
N LEU A 71 -17.19 2.91 16.58
CA LEU A 71 -17.29 2.52 15.18
C LEU A 71 -18.71 2.72 14.63
N ILE A 72 -19.71 2.50 15.48
CA ILE A 72 -21.14 2.64 15.16
C ILE A 72 -21.82 3.33 16.34
N GLU A 73 -22.56 4.41 16.08
CA GLU A 73 -23.35 5.07 17.13
C GLU A 73 -24.37 4.10 17.73
N GLY A 74 -24.44 4.03 19.07
CA GLY A 74 -25.38 3.18 19.80
C GLY A 74 -24.95 1.72 19.99
N ILE A 75 -23.86 1.28 19.36
CA ILE A 75 -23.28 -0.06 19.59
C ILE A 75 -21.97 0.10 20.37
N PRO A 76 -21.72 -0.68 21.45
CA PRO A 76 -20.48 -0.60 22.23
C PRO A 76 -19.29 -1.25 21.49
N LEU A 77 -19.07 -0.88 20.23
CA LEU A 77 -17.97 -1.32 19.39
C LEU A 77 -17.00 -0.16 19.21
N TYR A 78 -15.82 -0.29 19.79
CA TYR A 78 -14.84 0.78 19.90
C TYR A 78 -13.58 0.49 19.09
N TYR A 79 -13.11 1.51 18.39
CA TYR A 79 -11.77 1.55 17.82
C TYR A 79 -10.81 2.20 18.82
N HIS A 80 -9.71 1.52 19.12
CA HIS A 80 -8.66 2.01 20.01
C HIS A 80 -7.44 2.49 19.19
N PRO A 81 -7.40 3.76 18.80
CA PRO A 81 -6.26 4.32 18.08
C PRO A 81 -5.04 4.27 18.99
N SER A 82 -4.02 3.53 18.56
CA SER A 82 -2.81 3.28 19.36
C SER A 82 -1.58 4.05 18.85
N GLY A 83 -1.77 4.92 17.86
CA GLY A 83 -0.68 5.56 17.13
C GLY A 83 -0.76 7.09 17.05
N PRO A 84 0.32 7.73 16.56
CA PRO A 84 0.39 9.17 16.37
C PRO A 84 -0.69 9.65 15.39
N THR A 85 -1.39 10.72 15.74
CA THR A 85 -2.51 11.27 14.98
C THR A 85 -2.20 12.68 14.52
N PHE A 86 -2.34 12.92 13.23
CA PHE A 86 -2.31 14.24 12.62
C PHE A 86 -3.73 14.78 12.50
N GLN A 87 -4.02 15.90 13.14
CA GLN A 87 -5.23 16.68 12.87
C GLN A 87 -4.88 17.80 11.92
N ILE A 88 -5.56 17.82 10.77
CA ILE A 88 -5.37 18.80 9.71
C ILE A 88 -6.67 19.61 9.64
N PRO A 89 -6.60 20.94 9.74
CA PRO A 89 -7.78 21.81 9.72
C PRO A 89 -8.30 21.93 8.29
N VAL A 90 -9.00 20.89 7.81
CA VAL A 90 -9.66 20.91 6.50
C VAL A 90 -11.13 21.25 6.71
N TYR A 91 -11.65 22.16 5.90
CA TYR A 91 -13.08 22.35 5.78
C TYR A 91 -13.67 21.10 5.15
N TYR A 92 -14.22 20.21 5.97
CA TYR A 92 -14.88 19.01 5.50
C TYR A 92 -16.02 19.39 4.54
N GLN A 93 -15.87 19.00 3.29
CA GLN A 93 -16.91 19.13 2.28
C GLN A 93 -17.60 17.77 2.13
N SER A 94 -18.78 17.63 2.74
CA SER A 94 -19.66 16.50 2.45
C SER A 94 -20.15 16.60 1.01
N VAL A 95 -20.07 15.51 0.26
CA VAL A 95 -20.76 15.42 -1.03
C VAL A 95 -22.24 15.15 -0.76
N SER A 96 -23.14 15.80 -1.49
CA SER A 96 -24.57 15.55 -1.31
C SER A 96 -24.91 14.10 -1.71
N PRO A 97 -25.75 13.39 -0.94
CA PRO A 97 -26.19 12.04 -1.27
C PRO A 97 -26.78 11.93 -2.68
N PHE A 98 -27.53 12.96 -3.10
CA PHE A 98 -28.07 13.04 -4.45
C PHE A 98 -26.99 13.10 -5.53
N ALA A 99 -25.94 13.93 -5.35
CA ALA A 99 -24.83 13.97 -6.30
C ALA A 99 -24.13 12.61 -6.41
N ALA A 100 -23.92 11.91 -5.29
CA ALA A 100 -23.32 10.57 -5.31
C ALA A 100 -24.22 9.56 -6.05
N LEU A 101 -25.54 9.58 -5.83
CA LEU A 101 -26.50 8.71 -6.52
C LEU A 101 -26.62 8.99 -8.01
N VAL A 102 -26.29 10.20 -8.48
CA VAL A 102 -26.24 10.53 -9.92
C VAL A 102 -24.89 10.18 -10.54
N ILE A 103 -23.80 10.52 -9.87
CA ILE A 103 -22.43 10.32 -10.37
C ILE A 103 -22.06 8.84 -10.45
N CYS A 104 -22.45 8.02 -9.47
CA CYS A 104 -22.07 6.60 -9.47
C CYS A 104 -22.66 5.81 -10.66
N PRO A 105 -23.96 5.95 -10.99
CA PRO A 105 -24.51 5.38 -12.22
C PRO A 105 -23.87 5.93 -13.49
N LEU A 106 -23.56 7.24 -13.55
CA LEU A 106 -22.88 7.81 -14.72
C LEU A 106 -21.47 7.22 -14.91
N LEU A 107 -20.72 7.02 -13.83
CA LEU A 107 -19.42 6.35 -13.86
C LEU A 107 -19.55 4.89 -14.31
N LEU A 108 -20.59 4.18 -13.86
CA LEU A 108 -20.86 2.81 -14.30
C LEU A 108 -21.20 2.75 -15.80
N ILE A 109 -22.06 3.65 -16.29
CA ILE A 109 -22.40 3.76 -17.71
C ILE A 109 -21.15 4.08 -18.53
N ALA A 110 -20.34 5.05 -18.10
CA ALA A 110 -19.09 5.40 -18.76
C ALA A 110 -18.11 4.22 -18.82
N ALA A 111 -17.99 3.45 -17.73
CA ALA A 111 -17.16 2.25 -17.70
C ALA A 111 -17.64 1.18 -18.70
N ILE A 112 -18.96 0.96 -18.81
CA ILE A 112 -19.55 0.04 -19.80
C ILE A 112 -19.28 0.53 -21.22
N LEU A 113 -19.47 1.83 -21.49
CA LEU A 113 -19.22 2.41 -22.81
C LEU A 113 -17.76 2.25 -23.22
N ILE A 114 -16.82 2.65 -22.36
CA ILE A 114 -15.38 2.54 -22.60
C ILE A 114 -14.96 1.08 -22.79
N TYR A 115 -15.53 0.14 -22.04
CA TYR A 115 -15.27 -1.28 -22.23
C TYR A 115 -15.70 -1.77 -23.63
N ARG A 116 -16.86 -1.31 -24.12
CA ARG A 116 -17.39 -1.69 -25.45
C ARG A 116 -16.69 -1.01 -26.62
N MET A 117 -16.03 0.13 -26.43
CA MET A 117 -15.31 0.82 -27.51
C MET A 117 -14.12 -0.01 -28.00
N SER A 118 -14.12 -0.42 -29.26
CA SER A 118 -13.05 -1.25 -29.85
C SER A 118 -11.73 -0.51 -30.06
N PHE A 119 -11.76 0.82 -30.17
CA PHE A 119 -10.56 1.65 -30.40
C PHE A 119 -9.65 1.77 -29.17
N ILE A 120 -10.19 1.63 -27.95
CA ILE A 120 -9.41 1.81 -26.73
C ILE A 120 -8.64 0.51 -26.42
N PRO A 121 -7.31 0.56 -26.19
CA PRO A 121 -6.54 -0.63 -25.86
C PRO A 121 -6.92 -1.19 -24.48
N LEU A 122 -6.84 -2.51 -24.32
CA LEU A 122 -7.25 -3.21 -23.09
C LEU A 122 -6.62 -2.65 -21.80
N PRO A 123 -5.31 -2.32 -21.74
CA PRO A 123 -4.71 -1.78 -20.52
C PRO A 123 -5.37 -0.47 -20.06
N VAL A 124 -5.72 0.41 -21.00
CA VAL A 124 -6.38 1.69 -20.71
C VAL A 124 -7.81 1.45 -20.19
N LYS A 125 -8.54 0.48 -20.76
CA LYS A 125 -9.86 0.09 -20.26
C LYS A 125 -9.81 -0.38 -18.81
N VAL A 126 -8.85 -1.25 -18.48
CA VAL A 126 -8.67 -1.77 -17.13
C VAL A 126 -8.38 -0.65 -16.14
N VAL A 127 -7.44 0.24 -16.48
CA VAL A 127 -7.10 1.41 -15.64
C VAL A 127 -8.32 2.32 -15.45
N PHE A 128 -9.08 2.59 -16.51
CA PHE A 128 -10.29 3.42 -16.40
C PHE A 128 -11.34 2.78 -15.49
N ILE A 129 -11.63 1.48 -15.65
CA ILE A 129 -12.62 0.76 -14.83
C ILE A 129 -12.23 0.80 -13.36
N ILE A 130 -10.95 0.57 -13.07
CA ILE A 130 -10.39 0.68 -11.72
C ILE A 130 -10.61 2.08 -11.14
N LEU A 131 -10.24 3.13 -11.89
CA LEU A 131 -10.37 4.51 -11.43
C LEU A 131 -11.84 4.90 -11.24
N ALA A 132 -12.72 4.49 -12.15
CA ALA A 132 -14.16 4.71 -12.05
C ALA A 132 -14.75 4.02 -10.82
N PHE A 133 -14.36 2.76 -10.56
CA PHE A 133 -14.78 2.03 -9.37
C PHE A 133 -14.31 2.70 -8.08
N LEU A 134 -13.01 3.02 -7.98
CA LEU A 134 -12.44 3.72 -6.82
C LEU A 134 -13.10 5.08 -6.58
N THR A 135 -13.38 5.81 -7.65
CA THR A 135 -14.07 7.10 -7.60
C THR A 135 -15.50 6.93 -7.11
N GLY A 136 -16.25 5.96 -7.66
CA GLY A 136 -17.62 5.65 -7.23
C GLY A 136 -17.68 5.27 -5.75
N VAL A 137 -16.82 4.36 -5.29
CA VAL A 137 -16.75 3.97 -3.88
C VAL A 137 -16.38 5.16 -2.99
N SER A 138 -15.43 5.99 -3.40
CA SER A 138 -15.04 7.21 -2.65
C SER A 138 -16.20 8.21 -2.55
N PHE A 139 -16.97 8.40 -3.64
CA PHE A 139 -18.17 9.23 -3.64
C PHE A 139 -19.21 8.73 -2.66
N LEU A 140 -19.52 7.41 -2.69
CA LEU A 140 -20.47 6.80 -1.77
C LEU A 140 -20.00 6.94 -0.31
N TYR A 141 -18.71 6.71 -0.06
CA TYR A 141 -18.14 6.86 1.28
C TYR A 141 -18.26 8.30 1.81
N VAL A 142 -17.88 9.30 1.00
CA VAL A 142 -17.95 10.71 1.41
C VAL A 142 -19.39 11.21 1.54
N ALA A 143 -20.33 10.64 0.80
CA ALA A 143 -21.73 11.07 0.84
C ALA A 143 -22.56 10.41 1.95
N PHE A 144 -22.29 9.14 2.27
CA PHE A 144 -23.12 8.37 3.21
C PHE A 144 -22.44 8.02 4.52
N ILE A 145 -21.12 7.79 4.53
CA ILE A 145 -20.42 7.28 5.72
C ILE A 145 -19.69 8.41 6.44
N SER A 146 -18.88 9.15 5.70
CA SER A 146 -18.05 10.22 6.27
C SER A 146 -18.82 11.35 6.97
N PRO A 147 -20.05 11.73 6.56
CA PRO A 147 -20.80 12.78 7.27
C PRO A 147 -21.33 12.33 8.64
N ILE A 148 -21.41 11.02 8.88
CA ILE A 148 -21.96 10.46 10.12
C ILE A 148 -20.85 10.48 11.19
N PRO A 149 -21.07 11.11 12.36
CA PRO A 149 -20.12 11.02 13.46
C PRO A 149 -19.90 9.55 13.88
N PRO A 150 -18.68 9.15 14.28
CA PRO A 150 -17.46 9.93 14.44
C PRO A 150 -16.50 9.85 13.24
N HIS A 151 -17.02 9.59 12.04
CA HIS A 151 -16.24 9.40 10.81
C HIS A 151 -15.96 10.67 9.96
N PRO A 152 -16.16 11.94 10.41
CA PRO A 152 -15.74 13.05 9.58
C PRO A 152 -14.23 12.97 9.35
N LEU A 153 -13.85 13.13 8.09
CA LEU A 153 -12.44 13.21 7.71
C LEU A 153 -11.95 14.59 8.14
N TYR A 154 -11.27 14.65 9.28
CA TYR A 154 -10.51 15.83 9.76
C TYR A 154 -9.20 15.41 10.45
N ARG A 155 -8.94 14.10 10.52
CA ARG A 155 -7.75 13.51 11.14
C ARG A 155 -7.20 12.39 10.26
N VAL A 156 -5.89 12.31 10.23
CA VAL A 156 -5.12 11.19 9.66
C VAL A 156 -4.41 10.51 10.83
N ILE A 157 -4.82 9.28 11.14
CA ILE A 157 -4.24 8.49 12.24
C ILE A 157 -3.20 7.55 11.63
N ILE A 158 -1.97 7.55 12.14
CA ILE A 158 -0.95 6.58 11.75
C ILE A 158 -1.05 5.41 12.72
N ASP A 159 -1.76 4.38 12.31
CA ASP A 159 -1.96 3.13 13.04
C ASP A 159 -1.66 1.93 12.15
N TRP A 160 -1.97 0.72 12.58
CA TRP A 160 -1.77 -0.51 11.82
C TRP A 160 -2.46 -0.52 10.44
N GLN A 161 -3.51 0.27 10.22
CA GLN A 161 -4.22 0.37 8.94
C GLN A 161 -3.49 1.32 7.99
N PHE A 162 -2.98 2.46 8.49
CA PHE A 162 -2.35 3.50 7.67
C PHE A 162 -0.81 3.39 7.56
N SER A 163 -0.15 2.80 8.55
CA SER A 163 1.31 2.74 8.72
C SER A 163 2.04 1.72 7.83
N GLY A 164 1.33 0.97 6.98
CA GLY A 164 1.98 -0.03 6.14
C GLY A 164 2.58 -1.22 6.90
N VAL A 165 2.31 -1.36 8.20
CA VAL A 165 2.77 -2.52 8.99
C VAL A 165 2.30 -3.85 8.37
N ILE A 166 1.06 -3.90 7.90
CA ILE A 166 0.52 -5.09 7.20
C ILE A 166 1.33 -5.40 5.94
N ILE A 167 1.72 -4.38 5.16
CA ILE A 167 2.46 -4.61 3.92
C ILE A 167 3.86 -5.17 4.20
N LEU A 168 4.51 -4.77 5.29
CA LEU A 168 5.80 -5.32 5.71
C LEU A 168 5.72 -6.82 6.02
N VAL A 169 4.67 -7.24 6.74
CA VAL A 169 4.41 -8.66 7.00
C VAL A 169 4.12 -9.40 5.70
N LEU A 170 3.30 -8.83 4.82
CA LEU A 170 2.95 -9.43 3.54
C LEU A 170 4.17 -9.63 2.63
N ILE A 171 5.07 -8.64 2.57
CA ILE A 171 6.35 -8.76 1.84
C ILE A 171 7.15 -9.94 2.35
N GLY A 172 7.26 -10.11 3.68
CA GLY A 172 7.91 -11.27 4.29
C GLY A 172 7.28 -12.60 3.84
N VAL A 173 5.95 -12.71 3.89
CA VAL A 173 5.24 -13.91 3.46
C VAL A 173 5.47 -14.19 1.97
N ILE A 174 5.33 -13.18 1.11
CA ILE A 174 5.54 -13.31 -0.33
C ILE A 174 6.95 -13.81 -0.62
N PHE A 175 7.98 -13.18 -0.06
CA PHE A 175 9.36 -13.61 -0.27
C PHE A 175 9.60 -15.04 0.24
N ALA A 176 9.10 -15.40 1.43
CA ALA A 176 9.23 -16.74 1.99
C ALA A 176 8.63 -17.81 1.08
N LEU A 177 7.47 -17.55 0.49
CA LEU A 177 6.77 -18.50 -0.38
C LEU A 177 7.33 -18.55 -1.81
N THR A 178 7.91 -17.45 -2.31
CA THR A 178 8.24 -17.31 -3.74
C THR A 178 9.73 -17.24 -4.03
N VAL A 179 10.51 -16.52 -3.23
CA VAL A 179 11.94 -16.26 -3.48
C VAL A 179 12.82 -17.24 -2.72
N PHE A 180 12.48 -17.55 -1.46
CA PHE A 180 13.26 -18.46 -0.63
C PHE A 180 13.36 -19.91 -1.14
N PRO A 181 12.31 -20.51 -1.74
CA PRO A 181 12.41 -21.85 -2.32
C PRO A 181 13.38 -21.93 -3.50
N LEU A 182 13.66 -20.82 -4.19
CA LEU A 182 14.48 -20.80 -5.40
C LEU A 182 15.93 -21.22 -5.08
N PRO A 183 16.62 -21.94 -5.97
CA PRO A 183 18.03 -22.25 -5.77
C PRO A 183 18.89 -20.97 -5.83
N GLY A 184 19.93 -20.91 -5.00
CA GLY A 184 20.87 -19.77 -4.93
C GLY A 184 21.23 -19.35 -3.50
N SER A 185 22.13 -18.37 -3.38
CA SER A 185 22.65 -17.90 -2.09
C SER A 185 21.55 -17.32 -1.18
N PHE A 186 21.54 -17.75 0.08
CA PHE A 186 20.65 -17.22 1.12
C PHE A 186 20.87 -15.73 1.41
N LEU A 187 22.13 -15.27 1.36
CA LEU A 187 22.49 -13.87 1.61
C LEU A 187 21.87 -12.95 0.55
N ALA A 188 21.92 -13.35 -0.73
CA ALA A 188 21.33 -12.56 -1.80
C ALA A 188 19.81 -12.41 -1.61
N LYS A 189 19.11 -13.48 -1.22
CA LYS A 189 17.66 -13.45 -0.96
C LYS A 189 17.31 -12.56 0.23
N SER A 190 18.06 -12.69 1.31
CA SER A 190 17.87 -11.89 2.52
C SER A 190 18.14 -10.42 2.26
N PHE A 191 19.17 -10.10 1.46
CA PHE A 191 19.45 -8.73 1.01
C PHE A 191 18.27 -8.14 0.24
N TRP A 192 17.72 -8.86 -0.75
CA TRP A 192 16.56 -8.39 -1.52
C TRP A 192 15.31 -8.21 -0.66
N LEU A 193 15.07 -9.11 0.30
CA LEU A 193 13.98 -8.95 1.27
C LEU A 193 14.15 -7.67 2.09
N VAL A 194 15.32 -7.47 2.72
CA VAL A 194 15.60 -6.28 3.54
C VAL A 194 15.50 -5.00 2.71
N LEU A 195 16.03 -4.99 1.49
CA LEU A 195 15.95 -3.84 0.60
C LEU A 195 14.49 -3.50 0.25
N THR A 196 13.66 -4.51 0.00
CA THR A 196 12.22 -4.34 -0.28
C THR A 196 11.49 -3.76 0.94
N LEU A 197 11.80 -4.25 2.14
CA LEU A 197 11.22 -3.74 3.40
C LEU A 197 11.61 -2.28 3.64
N ILE A 198 12.89 -1.93 3.47
CA ILE A 198 13.36 -0.54 3.61
C ILE A 198 12.66 0.37 2.60
N PHE A 199 12.60 -0.04 1.34
CA PHE A 199 11.89 0.71 0.31
C PHE A 199 10.41 0.90 0.67
N SER A 200 9.74 -0.15 1.13
CA SER A 200 8.34 -0.10 1.55
C SER A 200 8.12 0.89 2.71
N MET A 201 9.03 0.91 3.70
CA MET A 201 8.96 1.89 4.81
C MET A 201 9.13 3.34 4.32
N ILE A 202 10.09 3.59 3.42
CA ILE A 202 10.33 4.92 2.84
C ILE A 202 9.11 5.34 2.01
N TRP A 203 8.66 4.46 1.11
CA TRP A 203 7.51 4.69 0.25
C TRP A 203 6.26 5.01 1.06
N ASN A 204 5.97 4.22 2.10
CA ASN A 204 4.81 4.46 2.94
C ASN A 204 4.87 5.83 3.64
N THR A 205 6.06 6.27 4.06
CA THR A 205 6.25 7.59 4.67
C THR A 205 5.97 8.72 3.69
N VAL A 206 6.48 8.59 2.45
CA VAL A 206 6.19 9.53 1.36
C VAL A 206 4.70 9.53 1.02
N ARG A 207 4.08 8.34 0.92
CA ARG A 207 2.65 8.15 0.65
C ARG A 207 1.78 8.89 1.68
N ILE A 208 1.99 8.65 2.97
CA ILE A 208 1.18 9.30 4.01
C ILE A 208 1.36 10.82 3.95
N SER A 209 2.58 11.31 3.72
CA SER A 209 2.85 12.74 3.57
C SER A 209 2.09 13.35 2.39
N LEU A 210 2.11 12.69 1.23
CA LEU A 210 1.39 13.13 0.03
C LEU A 210 -0.12 13.07 0.21
N VAL A 211 -0.63 12.04 0.86
CA VAL A 211 -2.05 11.89 1.17
C VAL A 211 -2.52 12.97 2.14
N ALA A 212 -1.75 13.25 3.20
CA ALA A 212 -2.03 14.33 4.15
C ALA A 212 -1.97 15.72 3.51
N ALA A 213 -0.99 15.98 2.65
CA ALA A 213 -0.91 17.23 1.90
C ALA A 213 -2.09 17.37 0.91
N THR A 214 -2.42 16.29 0.18
CA THR A 214 -3.57 16.26 -0.73
C THR A 214 -4.87 16.57 0.02
N PHE A 215 -5.01 16.01 1.22
CA PHE A 215 -6.18 16.24 2.06
C PHE A 215 -6.36 17.72 2.42
N TYR A 216 -5.27 18.41 2.74
CA TYR A 216 -5.31 19.85 3.03
C TYR A 216 -5.63 20.70 1.80
N TYR A 217 -4.92 20.47 0.68
CA TYR A 217 -5.02 21.34 -0.50
C TYR A 217 -6.23 21.06 -1.40
N PHE A 218 -6.65 19.80 -1.51
CA PHE A 218 -7.66 19.35 -2.48
C PHE A 218 -8.91 18.73 -1.84
N GLY A 219 -8.94 18.55 -0.51
CA GLY A 219 -10.10 18.06 0.23
C GLY A 219 -10.22 16.52 0.29
N SER A 220 -11.40 16.05 0.68
CA SER A 220 -11.68 14.65 1.06
C SER A 220 -11.65 13.65 -0.10
N LEU A 221 -12.19 14.02 -1.27
CA LEU A 221 -12.31 13.10 -2.40
C LEU A 221 -10.95 12.80 -3.06
N PRO A 222 -10.13 13.80 -3.41
CA PRO A 222 -8.77 13.54 -3.92
C PRO A 222 -7.90 12.82 -2.90
N PHE A 223 -8.09 13.09 -1.60
CA PHE A 223 -7.43 12.34 -0.52
C PHE A 223 -7.74 10.84 -0.58
N LEU A 224 -9.01 10.44 -0.66
CA LEU A 224 -9.37 9.02 -0.71
C LEU A 224 -8.84 8.34 -1.96
N LEU A 225 -8.96 9.01 -3.12
CA LEU A 225 -8.42 8.49 -4.38
C LEU A 225 -6.91 8.27 -4.30
N MET A 226 -6.16 9.28 -3.85
CA MET A 226 -4.72 9.17 -3.69
C MET A 226 -4.34 8.11 -2.67
N HIS A 227 -5.07 8.01 -1.56
CA HIS A 227 -4.83 7.01 -0.53
C HIS A 227 -4.96 5.58 -1.08
N TYR A 228 -6.06 5.27 -1.77
CA TYR A 228 -6.29 3.92 -2.31
C TYR A 228 -5.42 3.61 -3.53
N LEU A 229 -5.25 4.58 -4.43
CA LEU A 229 -4.44 4.41 -5.64
C LEU A 229 -2.97 4.22 -5.28
N MET A 230 -2.38 5.16 -4.53
CA MET A 230 -0.97 5.06 -4.13
C MET A 230 -0.73 3.94 -3.11
N GLY A 231 -1.75 3.62 -2.31
CA GLY A 231 -1.73 2.50 -1.38
C GLY A 231 -1.56 1.20 -2.13
N VAL A 232 -2.63 0.72 -2.78
CA VAL A 232 -2.66 -0.64 -3.33
C VAL A 232 -1.79 -0.78 -4.58
N TYR A 233 -1.84 0.18 -5.51
CA TYR A 233 -1.19 0.01 -6.82
C TYR A 233 0.31 0.14 -6.74
N ILE A 234 0.80 1.18 -6.05
CA ILE A 234 2.25 1.38 -5.97
C ILE A 234 2.87 0.31 -5.08
N ASP A 235 2.18 -0.10 -4.00
CA ASP A 235 2.59 -1.27 -3.20
C ASP A 235 2.76 -2.52 -4.06
N PHE A 236 1.76 -2.84 -4.89
CA PHE A 236 1.86 -3.96 -5.81
C PHE A 236 3.02 -3.83 -6.81
N ILE A 237 3.17 -2.66 -7.45
CA ILE A 237 4.18 -2.43 -8.49
C ILE A 237 5.60 -2.64 -7.94
N TYR A 238 5.94 -2.04 -6.80
CA TYR A 238 7.31 -2.22 -6.29
C TYR A 238 7.54 -3.63 -5.76
N ILE A 239 6.54 -4.29 -5.15
CA ILE A 239 6.70 -5.67 -4.69
C ILE A 239 7.02 -6.58 -5.87
N VAL A 240 6.26 -6.46 -6.97
CA VAL A 240 6.51 -7.23 -8.19
C VAL A 240 7.87 -6.87 -8.82
N MET A 241 8.26 -5.60 -8.79
CA MET A 241 9.55 -5.14 -9.28
C MET A 241 10.71 -5.77 -8.50
N PHE A 242 10.72 -5.64 -7.18
CA PHE A 242 11.77 -6.20 -6.31
C PHE A 242 11.80 -7.73 -6.36
N TYR A 243 10.63 -8.38 -6.41
CA TYR A 243 10.53 -9.80 -6.69
C TYR A 243 11.23 -10.16 -8.01
N SER A 244 10.87 -9.49 -9.10
CA SER A 244 11.42 -9.75 -10.43
C SER A 244 12.93 -9.51 -10.50
N LEU A 245 13.42 -8.46 -9.84
CA LEU A 245 14.85 -8.16 -9.70
C LEU A 245 15.57 -9.26 -8.91
N SER A 246 14.99 -9.72 -7.80
CA SER A 246 15.58 -10.79 -6.99
C SER A 246 15.70 -12.10 -7.76
N VAL A 247 14.66 -12.50 -8.50
CA VAL A 247 14.66 -13.70 -9.34
C VAL A 247 15.66 -13.58 -10.48
N SER A 248 15.69 -12.42 -11.15
CA SER A 248 16.61 -12.16 -12.26
C SER A 248 18.08 -12.20 -11.80
N TYR A 249 18.37 -11.65 -10.61
CA TYR A 249 19.69 -11.69 -10.01
C TYR A 249 20.14 -13.12 -9.70
N LEU A 250 19.27 -13.91 -9.07
CA LEU A 250 19.55 -15.32 -8.75
C LEU A 250 19.76 -16.16 -10.01
N ALA A 251 18.98 -15.90 -11.07
CA ALA A 251 19.12 -16.57 -12.35
C ALA A 251 20.49 -16.29 -13.00
N ARG A 252 20.94 -15.03 -13.01
CA ARG A 252 22.23 -14.63 -13.61
C ARG A 252 23.46 -15.17 -12.89
N ARG A 253 23.47 -15.17 -11.55
CA ARG A 253 24.60 -15.75 -10.80
C ARG A 253 24.76 -17.23 -11.07
N ARG A 254 23.64 -17.95 -11.23
CA ARG A 254 23.68 -19.39 -11.48
C ARG A 254 24.20 -19.74 -12.88
N THR A 255 23.88 -18.95 -13.91
CA THR A 255 24.44 -19.16 -15.26
C THR A 255 25.95 -18.95 -15.28
N SER A 256 26.44 -17.97 -14.51
CA SER A 256 27.88 -17.72 -14.33
C SER A 256 28.56 -18.85 -13.54
N GLU A 257 27.98 -19.32 -12.44
CA GLU A 257 28.51 -20.44 -11.63
C GLU A 257 28.50 -21.78 -12.37
N ALA A 258 27.58 -21.97 -13.32
CA ALA A 258 27.50 -23.21 -14.09
C ALA A 258 28.48 -23.23 -15.30
N GLY A 259 29.20 -22.13 -15.59
CA GLY A 259 30.17 -22.05 -16.68
C GLY A 259 29.54 -22.12 -18.09
N TRP A 260 28.30 -21.62 -18.26
CA TRP A 260 27.61 -21.60 -19.56
C TRP A 260 27.79 -20.26 -20.31
N GLU A 261 28.98 -19.69 -20.23
CA GLU A 261 29.40 -18.54 -21.05
C GLU A 261 30.42 -18.99 -22.10
#